data_AF-A0A4Q2EGS5-F1
#
_entry.id   AF-A0A4Q2EGS5-F1
#
_cell.length_a   1.000
_cell.length_b   1.000
_cell.length_c   1.000
_cell.angle_alpha   90.00
_cell.angle_beta   90.00
_cell.angle_gamma   90.00
#
_symmetry.space_group_name_H-M   'P 1'
#
loop_
_entity.id
_entity.type
_entity.pdbx_description
1 polymer ?
#
loop_
_entity_poly.entity_id
_entity_poly.type
_entity_poly.pdbx_seq_one_letter_code
_entity_poly.pdbx_strand_id
1 'polypeptide(L)'
;MIRSLDDLSPATADTARRWLEASVAHLPQDYRDVVRDDLLGAMFAVVEAGMTPQELAAAVAPLAAATVPSDEEAGERTDGSRLVGTWWGIPYDLRPPTGERIRRSMWNPADPHLLRPRAFGVGWDLNVGALAVRLGLIEPDAEDVPFTSVPPQAYRVAAAPPLALSAAVVAHYVVRGRSLADPLPRHWSAAGRPDAWTSKRAAACTDLLVAAGAGAFGLTALSPRRPGAERAGRLAVATGAAGGAAAITVARSVPHGGWWVGPLTIASLAGGAGVSLLGLALAGRRGEQERDLTGKARA
;
A
#
# COMPACT_ATOMS: atom_id res chain seq x y z
N MET A 1 -10.01 17.91 25.44
CA MET A 1 -9.32 17.00 24.51
C MET A 1 -8.53 16.02 25.36
N ILE A 2 -8.93 14.75 25.34
CA ILE A 2 -8.29 13.70 26.15
C ILE A 2 -6.92 13.39 25.55
N ARG A 3 -5.89 13.32 26.41
CA ARG A 3 -4.52 13.01 26.01
C ARG A 3 -4.01 11.73 26.68
N SER A 4 -4.68 11.27 27.73
CA SER A 4 -4.42 10.01 28.41
C SER A 4 -5.72 9.30 28.79
N LEU A 5 -5.70 7.97 28.90
CA LEU A 5 -6.80 7.21 29.49
C LEU A 5 -7.07 7.58 30.95
N ASP A 6 -6.10 8.22 31.61
CA ASP A 6 -6.22 8.70 32.99
C ASP A 6 -7.10 9.96 33.10
N ASP A 7 -7.42 10.60 31.96
CA ASP A 7 -8.38 11.71 31.90
C ASP A 7 -9.84 11.21 31.96
N LEU A 8 -10.07 9.89 31.96
CA LEU A 8 -11.37 9.24 32.03
C LEU A 8 -11.74 8.83 33.45
N SER A 9 -13.03 8.59 33.69
CA SER A 9 -13.46 7.93 34.92
C SER A 9 -12.76 6.56 35.06
N PRO A 10 -12.43 6.09 36.29
CA PRO A 10 -11.70 4.83 36.47
C PRO A 10 -12.39 3.61 35.81
N ALA A 11 -13.72 3.54 35.87
CA ALA A 11 -14.49 2.47 35.26
C ALA A 11 -14.47 2.53 33.71
N THR A 12 -14.46 3.73 33.15
CA THR A 12 -14.38 3.97 31.70
C THR A 12 -12.96 3.66 31.19
N ALA A 13 -11.93 4.10 31.92
CA ALA A 13 -10.52 3.81 31.62
C ALA A 13 -10.24 2.29 31.59
N ASP A 14 -10.74 1.54 32.57
CA ASP A 14 -10.56 0.08 32.61
C ASP A 14 -11.29 -0.65 31.48
N THR A 15 -12.42 -0.11 31.04
CA THR A 15 -13.15 -0.65 29.88
C THR A 15 -12.38 -0.39 28.59
N ALA A 16 -11.81 0.80 28.41
CA ALA A 16 -10.96 1.15 27.29
C ALA A 16 -9.70 0.25 27.22
N ARG A 17 -9.02 0.05 28.35
CA ARG A 17 -7.82 -0.81 28.43
C ARG A 17 -8.12 -2.25 28.05
N ARG A 18 -9.20 -2.83 28.59
CA ARG A 18 -9.61 -4.20 28.27
C ARG A 18 -9.97 -4.37 26.80
N TRP A 19 -10.66 -3.39 26.22
CA TRP A 19 -10.99 -3.40 24.80
C TRP A 19 -9.73 -3.33 23.93
N LEU A 20 -8.80 -2.42 24.21
CA LEU A 20 -7.52 -2.32 23.49
C LEU A 20 -6.73 -3.62 23.55
N GLU A 21 -6.60 -4.19 24.75
CA GLU A 21 -5.86 -5.45 24.95
C GLU A 21 -6.50 -6.61 24.21
N ALA A 22 -7.83 -6.74 24.25
CA ALA A 22 -8.55 -7.76 23.49
C ALA A 22 -8.37 -7.58 21.97
N SER A 23 -8.38 -6.33 21.49
CA SER A 23 -8.20 -5.99 20.06
C SER A 23 -6.81 -6.35 19.53
N VAL A 24 -5.77 -6.39 20.37
CA VAL A 24 -4.39 -6.69 19.93
C VAL A 24 -3.84 -8.04 20.44
N ALA A 25 -4.59 -8.76 21.27
CA ALA A 25 -4.17 -10.01 21.89
C ALA A 25 -3.76 -11.10 20.89
N HIS A 26 -4.39 -11.10 19.70
CA HIS A 26 -4.16 -12.07 18.65
C HIS A 26 -2.95 -11.73 17.75
N LEU A 27 -2.35 -10.55 17.91
CA LEU A 27 -1.23 -10.09 17.10
C LEU A 27 0.12 -10.58 17.66
N PRO A 28 1.10 -10.88 16.79
CA PRO A 28 2.49 -11.09 17.19
C PRO A 28 3.04 -9.88 17.95
N GLN A 29 3.95 -10.10 18.91
CA GLN A 29 4.45 -9.02 19.78
C GLN A 29 5.05 -7.85 18.99
N ASP A 30 5.73 -8.12 17.88
CA ASP A 30 6.38 -7.11 17.03
C ASP A 30 5.41 -6.06 16.46
N TYR A 31 4.12 -6.36 16.36
CA TYR A 31 3.09 -5.46 15.82
C TYR A 31 2.09 -4.97 16.88
N ARG A 32 2.15 -5.54 18.08
CA ARG A 32 1.17 -5.30 19.13
C ARG A 32 1.19 -3.85 19.60
N ASP A 33 2.37 -3.29 19.81
CA ASP A 33 2.53 -1.94 20.36
C ASP A 33 2.15 -0.88 19.32
N VAL A 34 2.55 -1.07 18.06
CA VAL A 34 2.22 -0.15 16.96
C VAL A 34 0.71 -0.08 16.72
N VAL A 35 0.04 -1.25 16.64
CA VAL A 35 -1.42 -1.29 16.42
C VAL A 35 -2.18 -0.80 17.65
N ARG A 36 -1.65 -1.03 18.85
CA ARG A 36 -2.22 -0.51 20.09
C ARG A 36 -2.20 1.02 20.12
N ASP A 37 -1.09 1.64 19.71
CA ASP A 37 -0.93 3.10 19.69
C ASP A 37 -1.86 3.76 18.66
N ASP A 38 -2.04 3.15 17.49
CA ASP A 38 -2.99 3.63 16.48
C ASP A 38 -4.46 3.52 16.95
N LEU A 39 -4.83 2.39 17.58
CA LEU A 39 -6.17 2.22 18.16
C LEU A 39 -6.42 3.20 19.32
N LEU A 40 -5.38 3.50 20.12
CA LEU A 40 -5.43 4.52 21.16
C LEU A 40 -5.69 5.91 20.57
N GLY A 41 -4.96 6.28 19.52
CA GLY A 41 -5.16 7.55 18.82
C GLY A 41 -6.56 7.69 18.23
N ALA A 42 -7.07 6.63 17.59
CA ALA A 42 -8.42 6.61 17.02
C ALA A 42 -9.50 6.64 18.11
N MET A 43 -9.27 5.98 19.26
CA MET A 43 -10.15 6.03 20.41
C MET A 43 -10.21 7.43 21.02
N PHE A 44 -9.08 8.13 21.19
CA PHE A 44 -9.09 9.49 21.72
C PHE A 44 -9.77 10.51 20.80
N ALA A 45 -9.95 10.19 19.51
CA ALA A 45 -10.70 11.04 18.59
C ALA A 45 -12.23 10.98 18.83
N VAL A 46 -12.74 9.90 19.43
CA VAL A 46 -14.18 9.70 19.65
C VAL A 46 -14.58 9.70 21.12
N VAL A 47 -13.61 9.68 22.04
CA VAL A 47 -13.85 9.58 23.48
C VAL A 47 -13.90 10.95 24.14
N GLU A 48 -14.90 11.14 25.01
CA GLU A 48 -15.08 12.35 25.84
C GLU A 48 -15.00 12.02 27.34
N ALA A 49 -14.59 12.99 28.16
CA ALA A 49 -14.28 12.78 29.58
C ALA A 49 -15.48 12.33 30.43
N GLY A 50 -16.70 12.65 29.98
CA GLY A 50 -17.95 12.29 30.65
C GLY A 50 -18.54 10.95 30.24
N MET A 51 -17.93 10.21 29.30
CA MET A 51 -18.52 8.97 28.79
C MET A 51 -18.60 7.86 29.83
N THR A 52 -19.76 7.20 29.89
CA THR A 52 -19.95 5.97 30.67
C THR A 52 -19.25 4.78 30.00
N PRO A 53 -18.98 3.68 30.74
CA PRO A 53 -18.39 2.47 30.16
C PRO A 53 -19.20 1.89 29.00
N GLN A 54 -20.53 1.98 29.04
CA GLN A 54 -21.43 1.48 28.02
C GLN A 54 -21.40 2.34 26.75
N GLU A 55 -21.38 3.68 26.91
CA GLU A 55 -21.24 4.62 25.78
C GLU A 55 -19.87 4.49 25.13
N LEU A 56 -18.80 4.35 25.94
CA LEU A 56 -17.47 4.05 25.42
C LEU A 56 -17.49 2.75 24.63
N ALA A 57 -17.99 1.65 25.19
CA ALA A 57 -18.05 0.35 24.52
C ALA A 57 -18.82 0.44 23.20
N ALA A 58 -19.92 1.20 23.15
CA ALA A 58 -20.68 1.45 21.93
C ALA A 58 -19.94 2.33 20.92
N ALA A 59 -19.16 3.32 21.37
CA ALA A 59 -18.38 4.23 20.52
C ALA A 59 -17.10 3.58 19.95
N VAL A 60 -16.49 2.67 20.70
CA VAL A 60 -15.26 1.96 20.27
C VAL A 60 -15.56 0.62 19.60
N ALA A 61 -16.76 0.05 19.74
CA ALA A 61 -17.17 -1.13 18.99
C ALA A 61 -17.05 -0.94 17.46
N PRO A 62 -17.40 0.22 16.89
CA PRO A 62 -17.10 0.56 15.51
C PRO A 62 -15.63 0.83 15.26
N LEU A 63 -14.77 1.18 16.23
CA LEU A 63 -13.34 1.44 15.99
C LEU A 63 -12.54 0.19 15.64
N ALA A 64 -12.93 -0.96 16.20
CA ALA A 64 -12.46 -2.27 15.72
C ALA A 64 -12.96 -2.56 14.29
N ALA A 65 -14.07 -1.94 13.90
CA ALA A 65 -14.55 -1.92 12.52
C ALA A 65 -13.94 -0.78 11.68
N ALA A 66 -13.46 0.33 12.28
CA ALA A 66 -13.14 1.65 11.67
C ALA A 66 -11.80 1.69 10.92
N THR A 67 -11.39 0.52 10.46
CA THR A 67 -10.94 0.39 9.08
C THR A 67 -12.13 0.46 8.09
N VAL A 68 -13.25 1.07 8.51
CA VAL A 68 -14.51 1.23 7.77
C VAL A 68 -14.30 2.25 6.65
N PRO A 69 -14.89 2.02 5.47
CA PRO A 69 -14.61 2.78 4.27
C PRO A 69 -15.61 3.91 4.07
N SER A 70 -15.27 4.87 3.21
CA SER A 70 -16.12 5.99 2.81
C SER A 70 -17.48 5.55 2.25
N ASP A 71 -18.50 6.41 2.37
CA ASP A 71 -19.88 6.13 1.95
C ASP A 71 -20.03 5.66 0.48
N GLU A 72 -19.15 6.11 -0.43
CA GLU A 72 -19.10 5.62 -1.82
C GLU A 72 -18.74 4.14 -1.95
N GLU A 73 -17.86 3.63 -1.07
CA GLU A 73 -17.42 2.23 -1.06
C GLU A 73 -18.44 1.31 -0.39
N ALA A 74 -19.25 1.84 0.54
CA ALA A 74 -20.36 1.10 1.13
C ALA A 74 -21.41 0.74 0.07
N GLY A 75 -21.66 1.63 -0.90
CA GLY A 75 -22.57 1.39 -2.03
C GLY A 75 -22.08 0.36 -3.05
N GLU A 76 -20.75 0.24 -3.27
CA GLU A 76 -20.18 -0.79 -4.14
C GLU A 76 -20.14 -2.19 -3.48
N ARG A 77 -20.19 -2.26 -2.13
CA ARG A 77 -20.20 -3.52 -1.37
C ARG A 77 -21.57 -4.19 -1.30
N THR A 78 -22.65 -3.47 -1.57
CA THR A 78 -24.03 -3.99 -1.47
C THR A 78 -24.47 -4.87 -2.65
N ASP A 79 -23.59 -5.18 -3.62
CA ASP A 79 -23.89 -6.04 -4.78
C ASP A 79 -24.06 -7.54 -4.44
N GLY A 80 -24.11 -7.94 -3.16
CA GLY A 80 -24.37 -9.34 -2.76
C GLY A 80 -23.32 -10.36 -3.24
N SER A 81 -22.20 -9.91 -3.82
CA SER A 81 -21.15 -10.80 -4.32
C SER A 81 -20.36 -11.40 -3.14
N ARG A 82 -20.26 -12.75 -3.09
CA ARG A 82 -19.47 -13.49 -2.08
C ARG A 82 -17.95 -13.22 -2.13
N LEU A 83 -17.50 -12.36 -3.03
CA LEU A 83 -16.09 -12.08 -3.29
C LEU A 83 -15.57 -10.88 -2.49
N VAL A 84 -16.43 -10.15 -1.79
CA VAL A 84 -16.06 -8.99 -0.98
C VAL A 84 -16.68 -9.13 0.41
N GLY A 85 -15.92 -8.81 1.45
CA GLY A 85 -16.43 -8.84 2.81
C GLY A 85 -15.37 -8.58 3.86
N THR A 86 -15.68 -8.99 5.09
CA THR A 86 -14.77 -8.86 6.23
C THR A 86 -14.64 -10.22 6.91
N TRP A 87 -13.42 -10.63 7.22
CA TRP A 87 -13.10 -11.84 7.97
C TRP A 87 -12.34 -11.44 9.24
N TRP A 88 -12.96 -11.61 10.41
CA TRP A 88 -12.39 -11.21 11.71
C TRP A 88 -11.93 -9.74 11.78
N GLY A 89 -12.70 -8.82 11.20
CA GLY A 89 -12.32 -7.39 11.13
C GLY A 89 -11.32 -7.06 10.02
N ILE A 90 -10.76 -8.06 9.33
CA ILE A 90 -9.85 -7.87 8.21
C ILE A 90 -10.66 -7.82 6.90
N PRO A 91 -10.59 -6.72 6.13
CA PRO A 91 -11.30 -6.65 4.85
C PRO A 91 -10.69 -7.61 3.84
N TYR A 92 -11.52 -8.19 2.99
CA TYR A 92 -11.06 -8.97 1.84
C TYR A 92 -11.83 -8.58 0.58
N ASP A 93 -11.12 -8.65 -0.54
CA ASP A 93 -11.69 -8.46 -1.87
C ASP A 93 -11.00 -9.40 -2.86
N LEU A 94 -11.73 -10.43 -3.30
CA LEU A 94 -11.26 -11.47 -4.21
C LEU A 94 -11.63 -11.18 -5.68
N ARG A 95 -12.17 -10.00 -5.98
CA ARG A 95 -12.45 -9.60 -7.37
C ARG A 95 -11.13 -9.42 -8.12
N PRO A 96 -11.05 -9.77 -9.41
CA PRO A 96 -9.82 -9.64 -10.19
C PRO A 96 -9.15 -8.26 -10.02
N PRO A 97 -7.82 -8.20 -9.79
CA PRO A 97 -7.12 -6.93 -9.64
C PRO A 97 -7.19 -6.15 -10.96
N THR A 98 -7.59 -4.88 -10.89
CA THR A 98 -7.54 -3.95 -12.02
C THR A 98 -6.67 -2.75 -11.66
N GLY A 99 -6.08 -2.11 -12.67
CA GLY A 99 -5.25 -0.91 -12.44
C GLY A 99 -6.03 0.19 -11.71
N GLU A 100 -7.30 0.37 -12.06
CA GLU A 100 -8.17 1.35 -11.38
C GLU A 100 -8.42 1.00 -9.91
N ARG A 101 -8.66 -0.28 -9.58
CA ARG A 101 -8.88 -0.68 -8.18
C ARG A 101 -7.63 -0.49 -7.33
N ILE A 102 -6.45 -0.80 -7.87
CA ILE A 102 -5.18 -0.63 -7.15
C ILE A 102 -4.84 0.85 -6.97
N ARG A 103 -5.06 1.67 -8.01
CA ARG A 103 -4.96 3.13 -7.87
C ARG A 103 -5.93 3.63 -6.80
N ARG A 104 -7.19 3.17 -6.81
CA ARG A 104 -8.17 3.56 -5.78
C ARG A 104 -7.66 3.20 -4.40
N SER A 105 -7.27 1.95 -4.12
CA SER A 105 -6.85 1.56 -2.76
C SER A 105 -5.61 2.32 -2.27
N MET A 106 -4.64 2.58 -3.16
CA MET A 106 -3.36 3.19 -2.80
C MET A 106 -3.30 4.72 -2.95
N TRP A 107 -4.24 5.35 -3.65
CA TRP A 107 -4.23 6.79 -3.94
C TRP A 107 -5.60 7.44 -3.78
N ASN A 108 -5.82 8.04 -2.60
CA ASN A 108 -6.90 8.97 -2.33
C ASN A 108 -6.43 10.08 -1.37
N PRO A 109 -5.96 11.23 -1.89
CA PRO A 109 -5.49 12.35 -1.07
C PRO A 109 -6.58 13.00 -0.21
N ALA A 110 -7.84 12.97 -0.66
CA ALA A 110 -8.97 13.55 0.06
C ALA A 110 -9.38 12.72 1.29
N ASP A 111 -9.10 11.42 1.27
CA ASP A 111 -9.31 10.53 2.40
C ASP A 111 -8.14 10.64 3.39
N PRO A 112 -8.36 11.07 4.65
CA PRO A 112 -7.29 11.22 5.63
C PRO A 112 -6.74 9.88 6.16
N HIS A 113 -7.39 8.75 5.88
CA HIS A 113 -6.99 7.44 6.37
C HIS A 113 -5.78 6.89 5.62
N LEU A 114 -4.75 6.48 6.38
CA LEU A 114 -3.52 5.90 5.82
C LEU A 114 -3.69 4.45 5.36
N LEU A 115 -4.62 3.70 5.94
CA LEU A 115 -4.85 2.31 5.59
C LEU A 115 -6.23 2.17 4.95
N ARG A 116 -6.27 1.57 3.77
CA ARG A 116 -7.51 1.31 3.05
C ARG A 116 -7.66 -0.16 2.67
N PRO A 117 -8.89 -0.65 2.54
CA PRO A 117 -9.15 -2.01 2.07
C PRO A 117 -8.38 -2.32 0.78
N ARG A 118 -7.73 -3.48 0.76
CA ARG A 118 -6.86 -3.87 -0.35
C ARG A 118 -7.63 -4.08 -1.65
N ALA A 119 -7.03 -3.67 -2.77
CA ALA A 119 -7.62 -3.86 -4.09
C ALA A 119 -7.66 -5.32 -4.54
N PHE A 120 -6.90 -6.23 -3.96
CA PHE A 120 -7.07 -7.67 -4.19
C PHE A 120 -6.42 -8.49 -3.07
N GLY A 121 -7.15 -9.44 -2.50
CA GLY A 121 -6.71 -10.30 -1.42
C GLY A 121 -7.28 -9.85 -0.07
N VAL A 122 -6.52 -10.12 0.99
CA VAL A 122 -6.93 -9.90 2.39
C VAL A 122 -6.04 -8.82 3.00
N GLY A 123 -6.64 -7.90 3.74
CA GLY A 123 -5.96 -6.85 4.49
C GLY A 123 -6.04 -5.47 3.85
N TRP A 124 -5.02 -4.66 4.12
CA TRP A 124 -5.00 -3.24 3.79
C TRP A 124 -3.89 -2.90 2.80
N ASP A 125 -4.11 -1.83 2.05
CA ASP A 125 -3.14 -1.10 1.27
C ASP A 125 -2.85 0.25 1.95
N LEU A 126 -1.61 0.73 1.79
CA LEU A 126 -1.24 2.06 2.23
C LEU A 126 -1.78 3.10 1.25
N ASN A 127 -2.60 4.03 1.73
CA ASN A 127 -3.02 5.22 1.01
C ASN A 127 -1.86 6.23 0.96
N VAL A 128 -1.10 6.15 -0.12
CA VAL A 128 0.05 7.02 -0.39
C VAL A 128 -0.39 8.47 -0.63
N GLY A 129 -1.62 8.69 -1.10
CA GLY A 129 -2.20 10.03 -1.22
C GLY A 129 -2.31 10.72 0.14
N ALA A 130 -2.95 10.05 1.10
CA ALA A 130 -3.04 10.54 2.48
C ALA A 130 -1.67 10.77 3.12
N LEU A 131 -0.73 9.85 2.89
CA LEU A 131 0.64 10.00 3.39
C LEU A 131 1.33 11.24 2.78
N ALA A 132 1.19 11.45 1.47
CA ALA A 132 1.78 12.60 0.78
C ALA A 132 1.20 13.94 1.28
N VAL A 133 -0.11 13.99 1.56
CA VAL A 133 -0.76 15.13 2.21
C VAL A 133 -0.18 15.40 3.59
N ARG A 134 -0.06 14.37 4.45
CA ARG A 134 0.51 14.50 5.80
C ARG A 134 1.98 14.95 5.78
N LEU A 135 2.72 14.60 4.73
CA LEU A 135 4.10 15.04 4.50
C LEU A 135 4.19 16.43 3.83
N GLY A 136 3.06 17.07 3.51
CA GLY A 136 3.02 18.39 2.87
C GLY A 136 3.50 18.39 1.41
N LEU A 137 3.48 17.24 0.73
CA LEU A 137 3.92 17.11 -0.66
C LEU A 137 2.83 17.50 -1.67
N ILE A 138 1.57 17.32 -1.29
CA ILE A 138 0.36 17.65 -2.08
C ILE A 138 -0.75 18.16 -1.15
N GLU A 139 -1.72 18.90 -1.68
CA GLU A 139 -2.95 19.22 -0.96
C GLU A 139 -4.00 18.10 -1.10
N PRO A 140 -4.96 17.97 -0.16
CA PRO A 140 -6.03 16.98 -0.23
C PRO A 140 -6.91 17.09 -1.49
N ASP A 141 -7.08 18.30 -1.99
CA ASP A 141 -7.86 18.68 -3.17
C ASP A 141 -6.98 18.96 -4.40
N ALA A 142 -5.73 18.47 -4.41
CA ALA A 142 -4.77 18.78 -5.47
C ALA A 142 -5.22 18.40 -6.89
N GLU A 143 -6.18 17.47 -7.03
CA GLU A 143 -6.79 17.13 -8.32
C GLU A 143 -8.27 16.73 -8.11
N ASP A 144 -9.20 17.34 -8.87
CA ASP A 144 -10.64 16.97 -8.87
C ASP A 144 -10.87 15.55 -9.40
N VAL A 145 -10.13 15.19 -10.46
CA VAL A 145 -10.17 13.86 -11.08
C VAL A 145 -8.74 13.32 -11.18
N PRO A 146 -8.39 12.26 -10.43
CA PRO A 146 -7.02 11.76 -10.35
C PRO A 146 -6.39 11.45 -11.72
N PHE A 147 -5.18 11.97 -11.91
CA PHE A 147 -4.29 11.74 -13.04
C PHE A 147 -4.81 12.19 -14.41
N THR A 148 -5.80 13.09 -14.45
CA THR A 148 -6.31 13.64 -15.73
C THR A 148 -5.42 14.73 -16.31
N SER A 149 -4.78 15.52 -15.45
CA SER A 149 -3.84 16.58 -15.83
C SER A 149 -2.46 16.09 -16.26
N VAL A 150 -2.17 14.79 -16.11
CA VAL A 150 -0.83 14.22 -16.30
C VAL A 150 -0.40 14.21 -17.78
N PRO A 151 0.73 14.84 -18.13
CA PRO A 151 1.18 14.90 -19.51
C PRO A 151 1.64 13.52 -20.02
N PRO A 152 1.46 13.19 -21.31
CA PRO A 152 1.86 11.90 -21.88
C PRO A 152 3.33 11.51 -21.63
N GLN A 153 4.23 12.50 -21.55
CA GLN A 153 5.65 12.29 -21.27
C GLN A 153 5.88 11.76 -19.84
N ALA A 154 5.11 12.20 -18.86
CA ALA A 154 5.24 11.73 -17.47
C ALA A 154 4.96 10.22 -17.37
N TYR A 155 3.99 9.70 -18.12
CA TYR A 155 3.74 8.26 -18.19
C TYR A 155 4.90 7.48 -18.83
N ARG A 156 5.61 8.06 -19.81
CA ARG A 156 6.80 7.43 -20.39
C ARG A 156 7.94 7.37 -19.39
N VAL A 157 8.16 8.45 -18.64
CA VAL A 157 9.16 8.50 -17.57
C VAL A 157 8.79 7.51 -16.46
N ALA A 158 7.53 7.45 -16.05
CA ALA A 158 7.05 6.52 -15.03
C ALA A 158 7.05 5.04 -15.48
N ALA A 159 7.19 4.75 -16.78
CA ALA A 159 7.45 3.40 -17.27
C ALA A 159 8.93 2.98 -17.15
N ALA A 160 9.85 3.92 -16.92
CA ALA A 160 11.27 3.61 -16.78
C ALA A 160 11.60 2.78 -15.52
N PRO A 161 11.08 3.08 -14.31
CA PRO A 161 11.37 2.29 -13.12
C PRO A 161 11.10 0.79 -13.24
N PRO A 162 9.90 0.31 -13.66
CA PRO A 162 9.67 -1.13 -13.78
C PRO A 162 10.60 -1.77 -14.81
N LEU A 163 10.86 -1.11 -15.94
CA LEU A 163 11.80 -1.62 -16.95
C LEU A 163 13.23 -1.70 -16.45
N ALA A 164 13.69 -0.69 -15.72
CA ALA A 164 15.03 -0.65 -15.14
C ALA A 164 15.21 -1.74 -14.07
N LEU A 165 14.20 -1.95 -13.22
CA LEU A 165 14.19 -3.03 -12.24
C LEU A 165 14.18 -4.40 -12.91
N SER A 166 13.39 -4.58 -13.97
CA SER A 166 13.40 -5.82 -14.77
C SER A 166 14.77 -6.08 -15.39
N ALA A 167 15.39 -5.07 -15.98
CA ALA A 167 16.74 -5.17 -16.54
C ALA A 167 17.78 -5.48 -15.46
N ALA A 168 17.64 -4.93 -14.25
CA ALA A 168 18.52 -5.20 -13.12
C ALA A 168 18.42 -6.67 -12.66
N VAL A 169 17.22 -7.26 -12.64
CA VAL A 169 17.04 -8.70 -12.33
C VAL A 169 17.73 -9.57 -13.40
N VAL A 170 17.59 -9.23 -14.68
CA VAL A 170 18.30 -9.93 -15.76
C VAL A 170 19.81 -9.82 -15.60
N ALA A 171 20.30 -8.59 -15.41
CA ALA A 171 21.73 -8.31 -15.23
C ALA A 171 22.30 -9.05 -14.01
N HIS A 172 21.53 -9.15 -12.92
CA HIS A 172 21.90 -9.91 -11.75
C HIS A 172 22.23 -11.37 -12.09
N TYR A 173 21.33 -12.09 -12.77
CA TYR A 173 21.57 -13.49 -13.13
C TYR A 173 22.65 -13.67 -14.19
N VAL A 174 22.81 -12.72 -15.13
CA VAL A 174 23.91 -12.73 -16.11
C VAL A 174 25.28 -12.60 -15.42
N VAL A 175 25.40 -11.67 -14.46
CA VAL A 175 26.68 -11.37 -13.79
C VAL A 175 26.98 -12.35 -12.65
N ARG A 176 25.99 -12.62 -11.79
CA ARG A 176 26.16 -13.42 -10.56
C ARG A 176 25.77 -14.88 -10.71
N GLY A 177 25.02 -15.26 -11.76
CA GLY A 177 24.38 -16.59 -11.84
C GLY A 177 25.34 -17.78 -11.72
N ARG A 178 26.59 -17.62 -12.17
CA ARG A 178 27.64 -18.66 -12.03
C ARG A 178 28.19 -18.76 -10.60
N SER A 179 28.24 -17.65 -9.86
CA SER A 179 28.72 -17.61 -8.47
C SER A 179 27.63 -17.90 -7.43
N LEU A 180 26.35 -17.87 -7.81
CA LEU A 180 25.25 -18.17 -6.90
C LEU A 180 25.24 -19.66 -6.52
N ALA A 181 24.97 -19.91 -5.23
CA ALA A 181 24.75 -21.23 -4.67
C ALA A 181 23.58 -21.96 -5.35
N ASP A 182 23.58 -23.28 -5.24
CA ASP A 182 22.45 -24.14 -5.62
C ASP A 182 22.30 -25.19 -4.51
N PRO A 183 21.19 -25.18 -3.74
CA PRO A 183 19.95 -24.43 -3.94
C PRO A 183 19.99 -22.95 -3.49
N LEU A 184 18.96 -22.18 -3.84
CA LEU A 184 18.69 -20.82 -3.38
C LEU A 184 17.48 -20.75 -2.43
N PRO A 185 17.46 -19.83 -1.45
CA PRO A 185 16.29 -19.62 -0.59
C PRO A 185 15.05 -19.26 -1.42
N ARG A 186 13.88 -19.80 -1.08
CA ARG A 186 12.58 -19.43 -1.70
C ARG A 186 11.58 -18.83 -0.71
N HIS A 187 11.81 -19.01 0.58
CA HIS A 187 11.01 -18.46 1.66
C HIS A 187 11.92 -18.12 2.83
N TRP A 188 11.49 -17.14 3.62
CA TRP A 188 12.16 -16.68 4.82
C TRP A 188 11.11 -16.58 5.93
N SER A 189 11.48 -17.02 7.12
CA SER A 189 10.63 -16.87 8.30
C SER A 189 10.48 -15.38 8.69
N ALA A 190 9.62 -15.08 9.68
CA ALA A 190 9.49 -13.73 10.23
C ALA A 190 10.82 -13.14 10.74
N ALA A 191 11.72 -13.99 11.25
CA ALA A 191 13.07 -13.61 11.66
C ALA A 191 14.03 -13.38 10.47
N GLY A 192 13.54 -13.52 9.23
CA GLY A 192 14.31 -13.35 8.01
C GLY A 192 15.32 -14.47 7.74
N ARG A 193 15.17 -15.62 8.38
CA ARG A 193 16.03 -16.80 8.17
C ARG A 193 15.45 -17.64 7.03
N PRO A 194 16.26 -18.07 6.05
CA PRO A 194 15.82 -19.02 5.04
C PRO A 194 15.31 -20.32 5.69
N ASP A 195 14.08 -20.71 5.38
CA ASP A 195 13.45 -21.94 5.88
C ASP A 195 12.93 -22.86 4.75
N ALA A 196 12.90 -22.36 3.51
CA ALA A 196 12.63 -23.18 2.33
C ALA A 196 13.57 -22.84 1.17
N TRP A 197 13.86 -23.84 0.34
CA TRP A 197 14.86 -23.76 -0.72
C TRP A 197 14.29 -24.24 -2.07
N THR A 198 14.89 -23.78 -3.17
CA THR A 198 14.57 -24.20 -4.54
C THR A 198 15.85 -24.27 -5.37
N SER A 199 15.82 -24.97 -6.51
CA SER A 199 16.98 -24.99 -7.40
C SER A 199 17.26 -23.60 -7.96
N LYS A 200 18.53 -23.30 -8.21
CA LYS A 200 18.95 -22.02 -8.80
C LYS A 200 18.21 -21.71 -10.11
N ARG A 201 18.00 -22.74 -10.95
CA ARG A 201 17.26 -22.60 -12.22
C ARG A 201 15.80 -22.20 -11.98
N ALA A 202 15.12 -22.85 -11.04
CA ALA A 202 13.74 -22.53 -10.72
C ALA A 202 13.60 -21.12 -10.15
N ALA A 203 14.47 -20.72 -9.22
CA ALA A 203 14.51 -19.36 -8.69
C ALA A 203 14.73 -18.31 -9.80
N ALA A 204 15.73 -18.53 -10.67
CA ALA A 204 16.01 -17.63 -11.78
C ALA A 204 14.81 -17.51 -12.72
N CYS A 205 14.18 -18.62 -13.10
CA CYS A 205 12.98 -18.60 -13.94
C CYS A 205 11.85 -17.78 -13.30
N THR A 206 11.55 -17.99 -12.01
CA THR A 206 10.49 -17.25 -11.32
C THR A 206 10.78 -15.76 -11.29
N ASP A 207 11.99 -15.37 -10.85
CA ASP A 207 12.36 -13.96 -10.73
C ASP A 207 12.35 -13.26 -12.10
N LEU A 208 12.89 -13.90 -13.14
CA LEU A 208 12.89 -13.38 -14.51
C LEU A 208 11.49 -13.25 -15.09
N LEU A 209 10.61 -14.24 -14.89
CA LEU A 209 9.24 -14.20 -15.38
C LEU A 209 8.42 -13.09 -14.71
N VAL A 210 8.52 -12.96 -13.37
CA VAL A 210 7.83 -11.89 -12.64
C VAL A 210 8.34 -10.53 -13.08
N ALA A 211 9.66 -10.36 -13.16
CA ALA A 211 10.28 -9.09 -13.55
C ALA A 211 9.94 -8.72 -15.00
N ALA A 212 10.09 -9.64 -15.96
CA ALA A 212 9.75 -9.39 -17.36
C ALA A 212 8.25 -9.12 -17.54
N GLY A 213 7.39 -9.89 -16.86
CA GLY A 213 5.95 -9.71 -16.86
C GLY A 213 5.54 -8.33 -16.32
N ALA A 214 6.14 -7.89 -15.21
CA ALA A 214 5.90 -6.57 -14.64
C ALA A 214 6.31 -5.43 -15.61
N GLY A 215 7.50 -5.54 -16.23
CA GLY A 215 7.97 -4.57 -17.22
C GLY A 215 7.05 -4.50 -18.45
N ALA A 216 6.69 -5.66 -19.02
CA ALA A 216 5.76 -5.74 -20.15
C ALA A 216 4.36 -5.20 -19.80
N PHE A 217 3.86 -5.50 -18.59
CA PHE A 217 2.60 -4.95 -18.11
C PHE A 217 2.65 -3.43 -17.96
N GLY A 218 3.75 -2.87 -17.45
CA GLY A 218 3.98 -1.43 -17.35
C GLY A 218 3.92 -0.72 -18.71
N LEU A 219 4.49 -1.33 -19.76
CA LEU A 219 4.43 -0.78 -21.12
C LEU A 219 2.99 -0.65 -21.65
N THR A 220 2.05 -1.47 -21.19
CA THR A 220 0.64 -1.34 -21.58
C THR A 220 0.02 -0.02 -21.10
N ALA A 221 0.56 0.60 -20.05
CA ALA A 221 0.12 1.90 -19.57
C ALA A 221 0.49 3.06 -20.53
N LEU A 222 1.33 2.83 -21.54
CA LEU A 222 1.68 3.84 -22.53
C LEU A 222 0.62 4.00 -23.63
N SER A 223 -0.36 3.09 -23.70
CA SER A 223 -1.47 3.21 -24.64
C SER A 223 -2.33 4.45 -24.33
N PRO A 224 -2.50 5.37 -25.29
CA PRO A 224 -3.29 6.60 -25.07
C PRO A 224 -4.81 6.32 -25.00
N ARG A 225 -5.25 5.11 -25.36
CA ARG A 225 -6.66 4.71 -25.31
C ARG A 225 -7.19 4.50 -23.88
N ARG A 226 -6.31 4.53 -22.87
CA ARG A 226 -6.66 4.26 -21.48
C ARG A 226 -6.82 5.56 -20.69
N PRO A 227 -7.79 5.63 -19.76
CA PRO A 227 -7.90 6.75 -18.83
C PRO A 227 -6.61 6.93 -18.00
N GLY A 228 -6.30 8.18 -17.62
CA GLY A 228 -5.09 8.51 -16.88
C GLY A 228 -4.94 7.76 -15.56
N ALA A 229 -6.05 7.59 -14.84
CA ALA A 229 -6.15 6.83 -13.61
C ALA A 229 -5.79 5.34 -13.80
N GLU A 230 -6.32 4.68 -14.82
CA GLU A 230 -5.98 3.29 -15.14
C GLU A 230 -4.49 3.13 -15.49
N ARG A 231 -3.94 4.10 -16.25
CA ARG A 231 -2.52 4.11 -16.62
C ARG A 231 -1.62 4.25 -15.38
N ALA A 232 -1.96 5.15 -14.47
CA ALA A 232 -1.23 5.36 -13.22
C ALA A 232 -1.25 4.09 -12.35
N GLY A 233 -2.42 3.46 -12.20
CA GLY A 233 -2.56 2.21 -11.47
C GLY A 233 -1.75 1.06 -12.07
N ARG A 234 -1.75 0.89 -13.40
CA ARG A 234 -0.93 -0.13 -14.07
C ARG A 234 0.57 0.08 -13.84
N LEU A 235 1.04 1.33 -13.88
CA LEU A 235 2.44 1.66 -13.60
C LEU A 235 2.78 1.40 -12.13
N ALA A 236 1.90 1.74 -11.20
CA ALA A 236 2.08 1.43 -9.78
C ALA A 236 2.26 -0.09 -9.55
N VAL A 237 1.39 -0.90 -10.16
CA VAL A 237 1.48 -2.38 -10.11
C VAL A 237 2.79 -2.87 -10.71
N ALA A 238 3.14 -2.38 -11.91
CA ALA A 238 4.36 -2.78 -12.60
C ALA A 238 5.60 -2.46 -11.76
N THR A 239 5.70 -1.24 -11.22
CA THR A 239 6.86 -0.81 -10.43
C THR A 239 6.94 -1.59 -9.12
N GLY A 240 5.82 -1.76 -8.41
CA GLY A 240 5.78 -2.55 -7.19
C GLY A 240 6.22 -3.99 -7.44
N ALA A 241 5.63 -4.67 -8.42
CA ALA A 241 5.95 -6.06 -8.76
C ALA A 241 7.42 -6.23 -9.20
N ALA A 242 7.95 -5.34 -10.05
CA ALA A 242 9.35 -5.38 -10.45
C ALA A 242 10.30 -5.10 -9.27
N GLY A 243 9.92 -4.18 -8.37
CA GLY A 243 10.66 -3.88 -7.15
C GLY A 243 10.70 -5.07 -6.20
N GLY A 244 9.57 -5.72 -5.96
CA GLY A 244 9.48 -6.95 -5.17
C GLY A 244 10.33 -8.08 -5.77
N ALA A 245 10.28 -8.28 -7.09
CA ALA A 245 11.13 -9.26 -7.76
C ALA A 245 12.62 -8.95 -7.58
N ALA A 246 13.03 -7.70 -7.77
CA ALA A 246 14.42 -7.26 -7.56
C ALA A 246 14.87 -7.47 -6.10
N ALA A 247 14.03 -7.13 -5.13
CA ALA A 247 14.31 -7.35 -3.71
C ALA A 247 14.50 -8.84 -3.38
N ILE A 248 13.62 -9.70 -3.90
CA ILE A 248 13.72 -11.16 -3.72
C ILE A 248 15.00 -11.68 -4.37
N THR A 249 15.33 -11.28 -5.60
CA THR A 249 16.57 -11.68 -6.28
C THR A 249 17.81 -11.31 -5.47
N VAL A 250 17.84 -10.11 -4.87
CA VAL A 250 18.92 -9.69 -3.96
C VAL A 250 18.93 -10.54 -2.68
N ALA A 251 17.78 -10.77 -2.05
CA ALA A 251 17.67 -11.57 -0.83
C ALA A 251 18.17 -13.01 -1.03
N ARG A 252 17.91 -13.62 -2.20
CA ARG A 252 18.44 -14.95 -2.55
C ARG A 252 19.96 -15.01 -2.61
N SER A 253 20.61 -13.87 -2.83
CA SER A 253 22.07 -13.77 -2.91
C SER A 253 22.76 -13.65 -1.55
N VAL A 254 21.98 -13.57 -0.47
CA VAL A 254 22.48 -13.45 0.91
C VAL A 254 22.23 -14.77 1.66
N PRO A 255 23.24 -15.65 1.83
CA PRO A 255 23.04 -17.02 2.31
C PRO A 255 22.43 -17.13 3.71
N HIS A 256 22.74 -16.17 4.59
CA HIS A 256 22.25 -16.17 5.97
C HIS A 256 20.90 -15.46 6.13
N GLY A 257 20.42 -14.80 5.06
CA GLY A 257 19.26 -13.91 5.14
C GLY A 257 19.44 -12.77 6.15
N GLY A 258 18.33 -12.30 6.69
CA GLY A 258 18.28 -11.30 7.75
C GLY A 258 16.87 -10.76 7.94
N TRP A 259 16.57 -10.28 9.15
CA TRP A 259 15.26 -9.72 9.52
C TRP A 259 14.75 -8.64 8.55
N TRP A 260 15.67 -7.98 7.83
CA TRP A 260 15.38 -6.97 6.82
C TRP A 260 14.77 -7.51 5.53
N VAL A 261 14.82 -8.81 5.23
CA VAL A 261 14.33 -9.38 3.96
C VAL A 261 12.83 -9.13 3.76
N GLY A 262 12.03 -9.39 4.81
CA GLY A 262 10.59 -9.13 4.81
C GLY A 262 10.26 -7.65 4.61
N PRO A 263 10.75 -6.75 5.51
CA PRO A 263 10.58 -5.31 5.37
C PRO A 263 11.03 -4.76 4.01
N LEU A 264 12.18 -5.20 3.48
CA LEU A 264 12.66 -4.77 2.17
C LEU A 264 11.70 -5.18 1.05
N THR A 265 11.18 -6.41 1.09
CA THR A 265 10.26 -6.92 0.07
C THR A 265 8.94 -6.13 0.10
N ILE A 266 8.39 -5.90 1.30
CA ILE A 266 7.17 -5.10 1.49
C ILE A 266 7.39 -3.65 1.05
N ALA A 267 8.49 -3.03 1.49
CA ALA A 267 8.84 -1.67 1.12
C ALA A 267 9.08 -1.51 -0.38
N SER A 268 9.66 -2.51 -1.05
CA SER A 268 9.88 -2.47 -2.49
C SER A 268 8.56 -2.58 -3.28
N LEU A 269 7.63 -3.43 -2.82
CA LEU A 269 6.29 -3.56 -3.40
C LEU A 269 5.48 -2.27 -3.21
N ALA A 270 5.25 -1.88 -1.95
CA ALA A 270 4.39 -0.75 -1.61
C ALA A 270 5.04 0.60 -1.98
N GLY A 271 6.32 0.77 -1.69
CA GLY A 271 7.09 1.97 -2.00
C GLY A 271 7.26 2.17 -3.51
N GLY A 272 7.53 1.10 -4.28
CA GLY A 272 7.61 1.19 -5.74
C GLY A 272 6.29 1.65 -6.38
N ALA A 273 5.17 1.10 -5.91
CA ALA A 273 3.84 1.53 -6.33
C ALA A 273 3.55 2.99 -5.92
N GLY A 274 3.82 3.34 -4.66
CA GLY A 274 3.59 4.67 -4.12
C GLY A 274 4.40 5.77 -4.80
N VAL A 275 5.70 5.54 -5.02
CA VAL A 275 6.59 6.48 -5.71
C VAL A 275 6.11 6.75 -7.14
N SER A 276 5.61 5.72 -7.83
CA SER A 276 5.07 5.86 -9.18
C SER A 276 3.82 6.76 -9.19
N LEU A 277 2.88 6.53 -8.25
CA LEU A 277 1.66 7.32 -8.12
C LEU A 277 1.96 8.77 -7.74
N LEU A 278 2.80 8.98 -6.72
CA LEU A 278 3.20 10.30 -6.28
C LEU A 278 3.92 11.08 -7.39
N GLY A 279 4.86 10.46 -8.09
CA GLY A 279 5.58 11.10 -9.20
C GLY A 279 4.66 11.53 -10.33
N LEU A 280 3.64 10.72 -10.65
CA LEU A 280 2.64 11.06 -11.66
C LEU A 280 1.73 12.21 -11.20
N ALA A 281 1.26 12.20 -9.95
CA ALA A 281 0.44 13.27 -9.41
C ALA A 281 1.18 14.61 -9.38
N LEU A 282 2.44 14.61 -8.95
CA LEU A 282 3.29 15.81 -9.00
C LEU A 282 3.50 16.33 -10.43
N ALA A 283 3.63 15.43 -11.41
CA ALA A 283 3.74 15.80 -12.82
C ALA A 283 2.42 16.36 -13.39
N GLY A 284 1.28 15.81 -12.97
CA GLY A 284 -0.06 16.32 -13.30
C GLY A 284 -0.24 17.74 -12.80
N ARG A 285 0.05 17.98 -11.51
CA ARG A 285 -0.03 19.30 -10.89
C ARG A 285 0.85 20.35 -11.59
N ARG A 286 2.09 20.01 -11.95
CA ARG A 286 2.96 20.91 -12.71
C ARG A 286 2.36 21.26 -14.07
N GLY A 287 1.85 20.26 -14.79
CA GLY A 287 1.20 20.48 -16.09
C GLY A 287 -0.05 21.35 -16.00
N GLU A 288 -0.79 21.30 -14.90
CA GLU A 288 -1.94 22.16 -14.64
C GLU A 288 -1.53 23.61 -14.37
N GLN A 289 -0.56 23.83 -13.48
CA GLN A 289 -0.01 25.15 -13.19
C GLN A 289 0.52 25.85 -14.45
N GLU A 290 1.22 25.12 -15.32
CA GLU A 290 1.72 25.66 -16.60
C GLU A 290 0.56 26.09 -17.53
N ARG A 291 -0.53 25.33 -17.59
CA ARG A 291 -1.73 25.68 -18.37
C ARG A 291 -2.43 26.92 -17.82
N ASP A 292 -2.57 27.04 -16.50
CA ASP A 292 -3.23 28.18 -15.87
C ASP A 292 -2.46 29.48 -16.08
N LEU A 293 -1.12 29.42 -15.94
CA LEU A 293 -0.26 30.58 -16.16
C LEU A 293 -0.26 31.04 -17.62
N THR A 294 -0.24 30.09 -18.57
CA THR A 294 -0.27 30.41 -20.00
C THR A 294 -1.65 30.82 -20.50
N GLY A 295 -2.72 30.30 -19.91
CA GLY A 295 -4.10 30.71 -20.17
C GLY A 295 -4.38 32.14 -19.70
N LYS A 296 -3.90 32.51 -18.50
CA LYS A 296 -4.00 33.88 -17.98
C LYS A 296 -3.18 34.89 -18.78
N ALA A 297 -2.09 34.48 -19.42
CA ALA A 297 -1.27 35.36 -20.26
C ALA A 297 -1.87 35.64 -21.65
N ARG A 298 -2.93 34.92 -22.05
CA ARG A 298 -3.64 35.10 -23.34
C ARG A 298 -4.99 35.81 -23.22
N ALA A 299 -5.43 36.10 -22.00
CA ALA A 299 -6.63 36.89 -21.69
C ALA A 299 -6.23 38.33 -21.35
#